data_AF-A0A972JVD3-F1
#
_entry.id   AF-A0A972JVD3-F1
#
_cell.length_a   1.000
_cell.length_b   1.000
_cell.length_c   1.000
_cell.angle_alpha   90.00
_cell.angle_beta   90.00
_cell.angle_gamma   90.00
#
_symmetry.space_group_name_H-M   'P 1'
#
loop_
_entity.id
_entity.type
_entity.pdbx_description
1 polymer ?
#
loop_
_entity_poly.entity_id
_entity_poly.type
_entity_poly.pdbx_seq_one_letter_code
_entity_poly.pdbx_strand_id
1 'polypeptide(L)'
;MRSEQEMLELIVHTAKDNDHIRAAMINGSRVNPNAQRDIFQDFDIIYFVTDIDSFTNDHTWIERFGEIMILQMPEAMGDPPATNDGHFAYLMQFMDGNRIDLTLFSLAKLSEF
;
A
#
# COMPACT_ATOMS: atom_id res chain seq x y z
N MET A 1 8.07 5.23 -16.89
CA MET A 1 8.17 4.94 -15.45
C MET A 1 8.22 6.26 -14.72
N ARG A 2 7.28 6.51 -13.81
CA ARG A 2 7.36 7.63 -12.87
C ARG A 2 8.58 7.42 -11.95
N SER A 3 9.26 8.50 -11.61
CA SER A 3 10.41 8.53 -10.72
C SER A 3 10.03 8.24 -9.27
N GLU A 4 11.03 7.94 -8.43
CA GLU A 4 10.84 7.74 -7.00
C GLU A 4 10.17 8.94 -6.33
N GLN A 5 10.57 10.16 -6.70
CA GLN A 5 9.99 11.38 -6.17
C GLN A 5 8.50 11.50 -6.54
N GLU A 6 8.15 11.27 -7.81
CA GLU A 6 6.75 11.32 -8.28
C GLU A 6 5.88 10.28 -7.56
N MET A 7 6.41 9.07 -7.34
CA MET A 7 5.71 8.01 -6.62
C MET A 7 5.52 8.35 -5.13
N LEU A 8 6.56 8.85 -4.45
CA LEU A 8 6.46 9.28 -3.05
C LEU A 8 5.48 10.44 -2.88
N GLU A 9 5.51 11.41 -3.79
CA GLU A 9 4.53 12.50 -3.79
C GLU A 9 3.12 11.95 -3.96
N LEU A 10 2.87 11.06 -4.92
CA LEU A 10 1.56 10.45 -5.13
C LEU A 10 1.06 9.70 -3.88
N ILE A 11 1.92 8.92 -3.23
CA ILE A 11 1.63 8.20 -1.98
C ILE A 11 1.26 9.20 -0.86
N VAL A 12 2.08 10.22 -0.65
CA VAL A 12 1.82 11.23 0.39
C VAL A 12 0.54 12.03 0.11
N HIS A 13 0.27 12.40 -1.14
CA HIS A 13 -0.97 13.07 -1.50
C HIS A 13 -2.18 12.15 -1.28
N THR A 14 -2.08 10.86 -1.62
CA THR A 14 -3.14 9.88 -1.31
C THR A 14 -3.50 9.89 0.17
N ALA A 15 -2.48 9.84 1.03
CA ALA A 15 -2.67 9.83 2.48
C ALA A 15 -3.28 11.13 3.01
N LYS A 16 -2.94 12.27 2.43
CA LYS A 16 -3.45 13.59 2.84
C LYS A 16 -4.86 13.87 2.36
N ASP A 17 -5.23 13.36 1.19
CA ASP A 17 -6.52 13.63 0.55
C ASP A 17 -7.67 12.77 1.12
N ASN A 18 -7.35 11.78 1.97
CA ASN A 18 -8.33 10.85 2.53
C ASN A 18 -8.32 10.92 4.06
N ASP A 19 -9.40 11.45 4.65
CA ASP A 19 -9.53 11.65 6.10
C ASP A 19 -9.53 10.36 6.92
N HIS A 20 -9.80 9.20 6.30
CA HIS A 20 -9.70 7.90 6.95
C HIS A 20 -8.26 7.45 7.16
N ILE A 21 -7.29 7.99 6.41
CA ILE A 21 -5.86 7.73 6.61
C ILE A 21 -5.32 8.72 7.65
N ARG A 22 -4.82 8.20 8.78
CA ARG A 22 -4.31 9.03 9.89
C ARG A 22 -2.80 9.12 9.94
N ALA A 23 -2.12 8.12 9.40
CA ALA A 23 -0.68 8.11 9.25
C ALA A 23 -0.30 7.27 8.03
N ALA A 24 0.83 7.62 7.42
CA ALA A 24 1.48 6.81 6.41
C ALA A 24 2.91 6.50 6.88
N MET A 25 3.33 5.26 6.69
CA MET A 25 4.68 4.79 6.95
C MET A 25 5.24 4.16 5.68
N ILE A 26 6.53 4.40 5.42
CA ILE A 26 7.30 3.68 4.42
C ILE A 26 8.32 2.79 5.14
N ASN A 27 8.45 1.55 4.70
CA ASN A 27 9.43 0.62 5.23
C ASN A 27 10.23 -0.06 4.09
N GLY A 28 10.82 -1.22 4.38
CA GLY A 28 11.46 -2.04 3.36
C GLY A 28 12.78 -1.49 2.83
N SER A 29 13.11 -1.92 1.61
CA SER A 29 14.47 -1.75 1.07
C SER A 29 14.82 -0.30 0.72
N ARG A 30 13.83 0.54 0.39
CA ARG A 30 14.05 1.95 0.02
C ARG A 30 14.51 2.84 1.17
N VAL A 31 14.14 2.51 2.40
CA VAL A 31 14.57 3.22 3.62
C VAL A 31 15.74 2.56 4.33
N ASN A 32 16.22 1.42 3.83
CA ASN A 32 17.39 0.74 4.37
C ASN A 32 18.68 1.29 3.71
N PRO A 33 19.55 2.03 4.45
CA PRO A 33 20.78 2.59 3.88
C PRO A 33 21.79 1.52 3.45
N ASN A 34 21.63 0.27 3.89
CA ASN A 34 22.51 -0.84 3.55
C ASN A 34 21.99 -1.67 2.36
N ALA A 35 20.75 -1.43 1.91
CA ALA A 35 20.22 -2.11 0.74
C ALA A 35 20.81 -1.51 -0.54
N GLN A 36 21.21 -2.36 -1.47
CA GLN A 36 21.60 -1.90 -2.81
C GLN A 36 20.36 -1.36 -3.52
N ARG A 37 20.47 -0.16 -4.08
CA ARG A 37 19.38 0.42 -4.88
C ARG A 37 19.33 -0.21 -6.25
N ASP A 38 18.15 -0.63 -6.67
CA ASP A 38 17.91 -1.19 -8.00
C ASP A 38 16.47 -0.94 -8.49
N ILE A 39 16.19 -1.39 -9.71
CA ILE A 39 14.90 -1.17 -10.40
C ILE A 39 13.79 -2.13 -9.94
N PHE A 40 14.11 -3.13 -9.12
CA PHE A 40 13.15 -4.12 -8.62
C PHE A 40 12.63 -3.76 -7.23
N GLN A 41 13.15 -2.72 -6.60
CA GLN A 41 12.64 -2.21 -5.33
C GLN A 41 11.20 -1.70 -5.46
N ASP A 42 10.32 -2.23 -4.64
CA ASP A 42 8.96 -1.79 -4.39
C ASP A 42 8.90 -0.60 -3.43
N PHE A 43 7.72 0.02 -3.35
CA PHE A 43 7.35 0.93 -2.28
C PHE A 43 6.52 0.15 -1.25
N ASP A 44 7.16 -0.24 -0.15
CA ASP A 44 6.47 -0.86 0.99
C ASP A 44 5.81 0.22 1.85
N ILE A 45 4.49 0.35 1.74
CA ILE A 45 3.71 1.42 2.37
C ILE A 45 2.69 0.83 3.34
N ILE A 46 2.55 1.49 4.49
CA ILE A 46 1.47 1.20 5.44
C ILE A 46 0.64 2.48 5.62
N TYR A 47 -0.66 2.37 5.36
CA TYR A 47 -1.64 3.38 5.77
C TYR A 47 -2.36 2.93 7.03
N PHE A 48 -2.23 3.72 8.09
CA PHE A 48 -2.97 3.52 9.32
C PHE A 48 -4.33 4.18 9.20
N VAL A 49 -5.38 3.37 9.16
CA VAL A 49 -6.73 3.82 8.80
C VAL A 49 -7.72 3.66 9.95
N THR A 50 -8.71 4.55 10.01
CA THR A 50 -9.80 4.45 11.00
C THR A 50 -10.81 3.35 10.67
N ASP A 51 -10.96 3.04 9.38
CA ASP A 51 -11.97 2.11 8.86
C ASP A 51 -11.44 1.43 7.59
N ILE A 52 -11.20 0.11 7.65
CA ILE A 52 -10.73 -0.66 6.50
C ILE A 52 -11.84 -0.83 5.46
N ASP A 53 -13.09 -0.97 5.89
CA ASP A 53 -14.21 -1.24 5.00
C ASP A 53 -14.47 -0.07 4.05
N SER A 54 -14.12 1.16 4.46
CA SER A 54 -14.14 2.35 3.59
C SER A 54 -13.23 2.23 2.36
N PHE A 55 -12.23 1.34 2.38
CA PHE A 55 -11.29 1.10 1.27
C PHE A 55 -11.53 -0.24 0.57
N THR A 56 -12.15 -1.22 1.23
CA THR A 56 -12.31 -2.58 0.70
C THR A 56 -13.70 -2.86 0.16
N ASN A 57 -14.71 -2.04 0.48
CA ASN A 57 -16.02 -2.13 -0.16
C ASN A 57 -16.00 -1.68 -1.63
N ASP A 58 -15.07 -0.79 -1.99
CA ASP A 58 -14.80 -0.36 -3.36
C ASP A 58 -13.28 -0.23 -3.53
N HIS A 59 -12.68 -1.14 -4.29
CA HIS A 59 -11.24 -1.16 -4.51
C HIS A 59 -10.75 -0.16 -5.57
N THR A 60 -11.64 0.53 -6.31
CA THR A 60 -11.24 1.40 -7.43
C THR A 60 -10.36 2.58 -7.03
N TRP A 61 -10.34 2.96 -5.74
CA TRP A 61 -9.50 4.04 -5.24
C TRP A 61 -7.99 3.82 -5.51
N ILE A 62 -7.55 2.56 -5.62
CA ILE A 62 -6.14 2.24 -5.90
C ILE A 62 -5.74 2.56 -7.35
N GLU A 63 -6.70 2.74 -8.26
CA GLU A 63 -6.43 3.11 -9.66
C GLU A 63 -5.74 4.48 -9.77
N ARG A 64 -5.87 5.34 -8.74
CA ARG A 64 -5.14 6.61 -8.66
C ARG A 64 -3.62 6.42 -8.69
N PHE A 65 -3.12 5.24 -8.31
CA PHE A 65 -1.70 4.90 -8.34
C PHE A 65 -1.20 4.54 -9.73
N GLY A 66 -2.06 4.47 -10.74
CA GLY A 66 -1.71 4.24 -12.14
C GLY A 66 -2.35 2.99 -12.73
N GLU A 67 -2.10 2.75 -14.00
CA GLU A 67 -2.60 1.58 -14.72
C GLU A 67 -1.96 0.29 -14.18
N ILE A 68 -2.78 -0.62 -13.68
CA ILE A 68 -2.35 -1.84 -13.00
C ILE A 68 -2.09 -2.93 -14.04
N MET A 69 -0.91 -3.57 -13.96
CA MET A 69 -0.56 -4.76 -14.72
C MET A 69 -0.95 -6.03 -13.97
N ILE A 70 -0.63 -6.11 -12.67
CA ILE A 70 -0.93 -7.25 -11.80
C ILE A 70 -1.40 -6.71 -10.45
N LEU A 71 -2.48 -7.29 -9.92
CA LEU A 71 -3.00 -7.02 -8.58
C LEU A 71 -3.19 -8.32 -7.82
N GLN A 72 -2.72 -8.36 -6.58
CA GLN A 72 -3.07 -9.39 -5.61
C GLN A 72 -3.60 -8.72 -4.33
N MET A 73 -4.64 -9.33 -3.76
CA MET A 73 -5.26 -8.92 -2.51
C MET A 73 -5.35 -10.15 -1.60
N PRO A 74 -4.28 -10.50 -0.87
CA PRO A 74 -4.18 -11.76 -0.14
C PRO A 74 -5.41 -12.08 0.73
N GLU A 75 -5.97 -11.08 1.39
CA GLU A 75 -7.13 -11.17 2.28
C GLU A 75 -8.45 -11.40 1.53
N ALA A 76 -8.47 -11.19 0.20
CA ALA A 76 -9.63 -11.40 -0.67
C ALA A 76 -9.46 -12.62 -1.61
N MET A 77 -8.33 -13.33 -1.58
CA MET A 77 -8.05 -14.45 -2.51
C MET A 77 -8.66 -15.79 -2.06
N GLY A 78 -9.07 -15.92 -0.79
CA GLY A 78 -9.73 -17.11 -0.23
C GLY A 78 -8.81 -18.30 0.06
N ASP A 79 -7.66 -18.41 -0.61
CA ASP A 79 -6.59 -19.38 -0.33
C ASP A 79 -5.19 -18.71 -0.41
N PRO A 80 -4.44 -18.64 0.71
CA PRO A 80 -4.83 -19.04 2.05
C PRO A 80 -6.01 -18.19 2.57
N PRO A 81 -6.78 -18.69 3.57
CA PRO A 81 -7.82 -17.90 4.20
C PRO A 81 -7.28 -16.58 4.75
N ALA A 82 -8.10 -15.53 4.73
CA ALA A 82 -7.76 -14.25 5.31
C ALA A 82 -7.36 -14.40 6.80
N THR A 83 -6.30 -13.69 7.19
CA THR A 83 -5.78 -13.70 8.56
C THR A 83 -6.73 -13.03 9.56
N ASN A 84 -7.56 -12.08 9.11
CA ASN A 84 -8.53 -11.33 9.93
C ASN A 84 -7.91 -10.63 11.17
N ASP A 85 -6.62 -10.33 11.10
CA ASP A 85 -5.83 -9.64 12.11
C ASP A 85 -5.87 -8.12 11.93
N GLY A 86 -6.77 -7.60 11.09
CA GLY A 86 -7.05 -6.16 10.97
C GLY A 86 -6.07 -5.41 10.08
N HIS A 87 -5.43 -6.13 9.16
CA HIS A 87 -4.81 -5.55 7.99
C HIS A 87 -5.51 -6.00 6.70
N PHE A 88 -5.24 -5.28 5.60
CA PHE A 88 -5.61 -5.65 4.24
C PHE A 88 -4.50 -5.18 3.29
N ALA A 89 -3.97 -6.06 2.46
CA ALA A 89 -2.86 -5.76 1.57
C ALA A 89 -3.29 -5.65 0.10
N TYR A 90 -2.71 -4.70 -0.60
CA TYR A 90 -2.73 -4.57 -2.06
C TYR A 90 -1.29 -4.72 -2.56
N LEU A 91 -1.00 -5.79 -3.28
CA LEU A 91 0.29 -6.00 -3.95
C LEU A 91 0.11 -5.64 -5.42
N MET A 92 0.67 -4.51 -5.82
CA MET A 92 0.36 -3.85 -7.10
C MET A 92 1.61 -3.67 -7.95
N GLN A 93 1.61 -4.28 -9.13
CA GLN A 93 2.56 -3.99 -10.20
C GLN A 93 1.89 -3.11 -11.25
N PHE A 94 2.46 -1.96 -11.55
CA PHE A 94 1.94 -1.01 -12.53
C PHE A 94 2.57 -1.19 -13.91
N MET A 95 1.85 -0.77 -14.95
CA MET A 95 2.28 -0.80 -16.36
C MET A 95 3.54 0.01 -16.63
N ASP A 96 3.80 1.03 -15.81
CA ASP A 96 5.02 1.84 -15.92
C ASP A 96 6.25 1.20 -15.25
N GLY A 97 6.08 0.01 -14.65
CA GLY A 97 7.11 -0.81 -14.03
C GLY A 97 7.28 -0.60 -12.53
N ASN A 98 6.65 0.42 -11.93
CA ASN A 98 6.69 0.61 -10.48
C ASN A 98 5.87 -0.48 -9.76
N ARG A 99 6.27 -0.81 -8.52
CA ARG A 99 5.53 -1.73 -7.64
C ARG A 99 5.26 -1.07 -6.30
N ILE A 100 4.04 -1.18 -5.80
CA ILE A 100 3.66 -0.77 -4.45
C ILE A 100 3.10 -1.99 -3.73
N ASP A 101 3.68 -2.30 -2.58
CA ASP A 101 3.12 -3.24 -1.61
C ASP A 101 2.49 -2.39 -0.50
N LEU A 102 1.16 -2.25 -0.56
CA LEU A 102 0.40 -1.33 0.29
C LEU A 102 -0.43 -2.12 1.31
N THR A 103 -0.17 -1.88 2.59
CA THR A 103 -0.96 -2.44 3.68
C THR A 103 -1.84 -1.37 4.32
N LEU A 104 -3.14 -1.61 4.37
CA LEU A 104 -4.05 -0.90 5.28
C LEU A 104 -3.97 -1.56 6.64
N PHE A 105 -3.74 -0.79 7.70
CA PHE A 105 -3.72 -1.29 9.07
C PHE A 105 -4.74 -0.54 9.92
N SER A 106 -5.64 -1.26 10.58
CA SER A 106 -6.68 -0.66 11.40
C SER A 106 -6.10 -0.04 12.68
N LEU A 107 -6.39 1.24 12.91
CA LEU A 107 -6.03 1.92 14.16
C LEU A 107 -6.66 1.28 15.40
N ALA A 108 -7.78 0.57 15.25
CA ALA A 108 -8.39 -0.17 16.34
C ALA A 108 -7.45 -1.24 16.92
N LYS A 109 -6.46 -1.68 16.14
CA LYS A 109 -5.45 -2.68 16.52
C LYS A 109 -4.03 -2.11 16.62
N LEU A 110 -3.88 -0.79 16.73
CA LEU A 110 -2.57 -0.13 16.77
C LEU A 110 -1.65 -0.67 17.88
N SER A 111 -2.19 -1.20 18.99
CA SER A 111 -1.41 -1.82 20.05
C SER A 111 -0.78 -3.17 19.68
N GLU A 112 -1.21 -3.78 18.58
CA GLU A 112 -0.74 -5.06 18.04
C GLU A 112 0.28 -4.87 16.90
N PHE A 113 0.56 -3.62 16.51
CA PHE A 113 1.51 -3.27 15.45
C PHE A 113 2.97 -3.51 15.86
#